data_AF-A0A8D9VRI1-F1
#
_entry.id   AF-A0A8D9VRI1-F1
#
_cell.length_a   1.000
_cell.length_b   1.000
_cell.length_c   1.000
_cell.angle_alpha   90.00
_cell.angle_beta   90.00
_cell.angle_gamma   90.00
#
_symmetry.space_group_name_H-M   'P 1'
#
loop_
_entity.id
_entity.type
_entity.pdbx_description
1 polymer ?
#
loop_
_entity_poly.entity_id
_entity_poly.type
_entity_poly.pdbx_seq_one_letter_code
_entity_poly.pdbx_strand_id
1 'polypeptide(L)'
;MNGLTALAQATKNCFPLIMISGSSERHIIDLSQGDYEGLDQYNAAKPFCKKAYRVDRAEDMGLAVARAIRTAVSGRPGGVYLDIPADTIVQEDTADQSNFGVYKLVDPAPKQVPNDEAISRAVDLIKNAKKPFIILGKGAAYDQTEKQVQQLVAETNIPFLPMSMAKRLIPDDSPHSAAAARSLSLRNADVVIVIGARLNWMLSYGDAPQFNPHAKFVQLDIDATQFDFSQPISVPLQGDLKSILGKLVPALLATGYQAPAAWLEQIAQDTEKNDKKFAQRIANGKVAQKFGYYGAIAPIAEYFQQHPDTYLVSEGANTLDIGRDMIGMQLPRHRLDTGTWGVMGVGLGYAIAAVVETGKHVVALDGDSAFGFDGMEIETIC
;
A
#
# COMPACT_ATOMS: atom_id res chain seq x y z
N MET A 1 18.60 12.11 11.49
CA MET A 1 17.31 12.80 11.23
C MET A 1 16.77 12.61 9.81
N ASN A 2 17.57 12.74 8.74
CA ASN A 2 17.07 12.62 7.36
C ASN A 2 16.30 11.31 7.08
N GLY A 3 16.85 10.16 7.45
CA GLY A 3 16.15 8.88 7.27
C GLY A 3 14.84 8.74 8.07
N LEU A 4 14.64 9.56 9.13
CA LEU A 4 13.45 9.46 9.97
C LEU A 4 12.18 9.88 9.23
N THR A 5 12.28 10.79 8.26
CA THR A 5 11.15 11.21 7.42
C THR A 5 10.69 10.06 6.52
N ALA A 6 11.64 9.31 5.93
CA ALA A 6 11.36 8.09 5.16
C ALA A 6 10.80 6.97 6.06
N LEU A 7 11.31 6.83 7.29
CA LEU A 7 10.77 5.88 8.26
C LEU A 7 9.30 6.20 8.60
N ALA A 8 8.97 7.47 8.78
CA ALA A 8 7.60 7.94 8.99
C ALA A 8 6.70 7.58 7.80
N GLN A 9 7.18 7.82 6.57
CA GLN A 9 6.46 7.50 5.34
C GLN A 9 6.22 5.99 5.19
N ALA A 10 7.22 5.16 5.50
CA ALA A 10 7.09 3.70 5.48
C ALA A 10 6.04 3.23 6.50
N THR A 11 6.11 3.71 7.75
CA THR A 11 5.11 3.41 8.79
C THR A 11 3.71 3.82 8.37
N LYS A 12 3.54 5.03 7.78
CA LYS A 12 2.23 5.52 7.35
C LYS A 12 1.64 4.69 6.22
N ASN A 13 2.48 4.25 5.28
CA ASN A 13 2.09 3.40 4.16
C ASN A 13 2.00 1.91 4.51
N CYS A 14 2.45 1.54 5.71
CA CYS A 14 2.47 0.17 6.18
C CYS A 14 3.46 -0.69 5.40
N PHE A 15 4.63 -0.12 5.11
CA PHE A 15 5.75 -0.82 4.47
C PHE A 15 6.73 -1.25 5.55
N PRO A 16 7.14 -2.53 5.59
CA PRO A 16 8.14 -2.99 6.53
C PRO A 16 9.50 -2.33 6.21
N LEU A 17 10.07 -1.63 7.19
CA LEU A 17 11.37 -0.97 7.06
C LEU A 17 12.08 -1.00 8.41
N ILE A 18 13.38 -1.27 8.43
CA ILE A 18 14.21 -1.10 9.63
C ILE A 18 15.24 -0.03 9.30
N MET A 19 15.19 1.10 10.03
CA MET A 19 16.22 2.13 9.97
C MET A 19 17.23 1.86 11.07
N ILE A 20 18.46 1.54 10.67
CA ILE A 20 19.59 1.35 11.58
C ILE A 20 20.41 2.63 11.58
N SER A 21 20.71 3.17 12.75
CA SER A 21 21.48 4.41 12.88
C SER A 21 22.49 4.32 14.03
N GLY A 22 23.69 4.82 13.76
CA GLY A 22 24.69 5.07 14.79
C GLY A 22 24.26 6.21 15.70
N SER A 23 24.54 6.09 17.01
CA SER A 23 24.31 7.16 17.99
C SER A 23 25.54 7.37 18.88
N SER A 24 25.61 8.54 19.51
CA SER A 24 26.78 8.99 20.29
C SER A 24 26.79 8.44 21.72
N GLU A 25 27.67 8.96 22.56
CA GLU A 25 27.92 8.44 23.91
C GLU A 25 26.74 8.75 24.84
N ARG A 26 26.18 7.70 25.43
CA ARG A 26 24.91 7.81 26.17
C ARG A 26 25.00 8.73 27.37
N HIS A 27 26.09 8.66 28.12
CA HIS A 27 26.23 9.45 29.34
C HIS A 27 26.37 10.96 29.06
N ILE A 28 26.97 11.35 27.92
CA ILE A 28 27.10 12.76 27.50
C ILE A 28 25.75 13.28 26.99
N ILE A 29 25.05 12.47 26.17
CA ILE A 29 23.69 12.79 25.68
C ILE A 29 22.70 12.97 26.85
N ASP A 30 22.66 12.01 27.78
CA ASP A 30 21.68 11.99 28.87
C ASP A 30 21.87 13.17 29.84
N LEU A 31 23.10 13.68 29.98
CA LEU A 31 23.41 14.88 30.77
C LEU A 31 23.30 16.19 29.97
N SER A 32 22.94 16.12 28.68
CA SER A 32 22.84 17.28 27.79
C SER A 32 24.13 18.12 27.73
N GLN A 33 25.30 17.46 27.75
CA GLN A 33 26.61 18.11 27.77
C GLN A 33 27.10 18.58 26.40
N GLY A 34 26.40 18.22 25.32
CA GLY A 34 26.73 18.62 23.95
C GLY A 34 27.72 17.67 23.28
N ASP A 35 27.28 16.44 23.02
CA ASP A 35 28.07 15.43 22.31
C ASP A 35 28.12 15.67 20.78
N TYR A 36 29.08 15.06 20.10
CA TYR A 36 29.16 15.01 18.63
C TYR A 36 27.89 14.37 18.05
N GLU A 37 27.20 15.08 17.14
CA GLU A 37 25.87 14.68 16.62
C GLU A 37 24.86 14.32 17.74
N GLY A 38 25.04 14.87 18.94
CA GLY A 38 24.35 14.47 20.16
C GLY A 38 22.84 14.69 20.08
N LEU A 39 22.09 13.58 19.98
CA LEU A 39 20.63 13.55 19.99
C LEU A 39 20.17 12.23 20.60
N ASP A 40 19.12 12.27 21.41
CA ASP A 40 18.40 11.06 21.80
C ASP A 40 17.53 10.55 20.64
N GLN A 41 18.18 9.95 19.65
CA GLN A 41 17.56 9.50 18.41
C GLN A 41 16.49 8.44 18.67
N TYR A 42 16.70 7.56 19.66
CA TYR A 42 15.72 6.57 20.12
C TYR A 42 14.39 7.22 20.51
N ASN A 43 14.41 8.27 21.35
CA ASN A 43 13.19 8.95 21.76
C ASN A 43 12.60 9.79 20.62
N ALA A 44 13.45 10.43 19.80
CA ALA A 44 13.01 11.19 18.63
C ALA A 44 12.26 10.33 17.60
N ALA A 45 12.62 9.05 17.46
CA ALA A 45 12.02 8.17 16.46
C ALA A 45 10.63 7.62 16.82
N LYS A 46 10.29 7.57 18.11
CA LYS A 46 9.07 6.90 18.61
C LYS A 46 7.75 7.32 17.91
N PRO A 47 7.50 8.60 17.59
CA PRO A 47 6.26 9.01 16.93
C PRO A 47 6.11 8.51 15.48
N PHE A 48 7.21 8.07 14.85
CA PHE A 48 7.30 7.84 13.41
C PHE A 48 7.48 6.36 13.04
N CYS A 49 7.58 5.47 14.03
CA CYS A 49 7.80 4.05 13.83
C CYS A 49 6.85 3.22 14.70
N LYS A 50 6.68 1.94 14.38
CA LYS A 50 5.95 0.98 15.23
C LYS A 50 6.65 0.80 16.57
N LYS A 51 7.99 0.77 16.55
CA LYS A 51 8.82 0.63 17.74
C LYS A 51 10.21 1.18 17.44
N ALA A 52 10.78 1.82 18.45
CA ALA A 52 12.20 2.11 18.53
C ALA A 52 12.85 1.10 19.49
N TYR A 53 14.05 0.65 19.16
CA TYR A 53 14.93 -0.13 20.01
C TYR A 53 16.28 0.58 20.12
N ARG A 54 16.97 0.38 21.24
CA ARG A 54 18.38 0.72 21.42
C ARG A 54 19.09 -0.51 21.94
N VAL A 55 20.28 -0.76 21.42
CA VAL A 55 21.11 -1.92 21.78
C VAL A 55 22.34 -1.39 22.47
N ASP A 56 22.43 -1.51 23.80
CA ASP A 56 23.59 -1.00 24.56
C ASP A 56 24.67 -2.08 24.82
N ARG A 57 24.36 -3.35 24.52
CA ARG A 57 25.25 -4.52 24.71
C ARG A 57 25.41 -5.29 23.42
N ALA A 58 26.65 -5.60 23.01
CA ALA A 58 26.93 -6.34 21.78
C ALA A 58 26.25 -7.73 21.74
N GLU A 59 26.20 -8.43 22.88
CA GLU A 59 25.55 -9.75 23.02
C GLU A 59 24.04 -9.74 22.72
N ASP A 60 23.37 -8.59 22.81
CA ASP A 60 21.93 -8.45 22.53
C ASP A 60 21.61 -8.24 21.04
N MET A 61 22.62 -8.03 20.19
CA MET A 61 22.44 -7.60 18.80
C MET A 61 21.55 -8.57 18.01
N GLY A 62 21.80 -9.88 18.12
CA GLY A 62 21.01 -10.88 17.42
C GLY A 62 19.52 -10.87 17.83
N LEU A 63 19.24 -10.71 19.12
CA LEU A 63 17.87 -10.57 19.61
C LEU A 63 17.24 -9.25 19.17
N ALA A 64 17.97 -8.15 19.20
CA ALA A 64 17.49 -6.83 18.78
C ALA A 64 17.07 -6.82 17.31
N VAL A 65 17.90 -7.38 16.42
CA VAL A 65 17.58 -7.56 15.00
C VAL A 65 16.34 -8.45 14.84
N ALA A 66 16.24 -9.56 15.58
CA ALA A 66 15.07 -10.43 15.54
C ALA A 66 13.78 -9.71 15.96
N ARG A 67 13.83 -8.90 17.02
CA ARG A 67 12.70 -8.06 17.46
C ARG A 67 12.36 -7.00 16.43
N ALA A 68 13.36 -6.39 15.79
CA ALA A 68 13.14 -5.38 14.76
C ALA A 68 12.44 -5.98 13.53
N ILE A 69 12.91 -7.14 13.04
CA ILE A 69 12.30 -7.85 11.91
C ILE A 69 10.85 -8.21 12.22
N ARG A 70 10.60 -8.94 13.33
CA ARG A 70 9.22 -9.32 13.72
C ARG A 70 8.32 -8.10 13.83
N THR A 71 8.80 -7.02 14.43
CA THR A 71 8.01 -5.79 14.59
C THR A 71 7.71 -5.13 13.25
N ALA A 72 8.67 -5.10 12.32
CA ALA A 72 8.48 -4.49 11.01
C ALA A 72 7.43 -5.24 10.17
N VAL A 73 7.42 -6.58 10.21
CA VAL A 73 6.60 -7.40 9.31
C VAL A 73 5.28 -7.93 9.90
N SER A 74 5.18 -8.11 11.22
CA SER A 74 3.99 -8.71 11.86
C SER A 74 2.87 -7.70 12.14
N GLY A 75 1.63 -8.20 12.26
CA GLY A 75 0.45 -7.34 12.37
C GLY A 75 0.36 -6.42 11.16
N ARG A 76 0.01 -5.15 11.38
CA ARG A 76 0.16 -4.13 10.33
C ARG A 76 1.65 -3.82 10.10
N PRO A 77 2.24 -4.05 8.93
CA PRO A 77 3.66 -3.78 8.71
C PRO A 77 3.99 -2.29 8.85
N GLY A 78 5.25 -1.96 9.09
CA GLY A 78 5.67 -0.56 9.23
C GLY A 78 7.14 -0.40 9.60
N GLY A 79 7.55 0.85 9.82
CA GLY A 79 8.91 1.20 10.18
C GLY A 79 9.28 0.80 11.61
N VAL A 80 10.54 0.41 11.79
CA VAL A 80 11.21 0.19 13.08
C VAL A 80 12.50 0.99 13.10
N TYR A 81 12.78 1.64 14.22
CA TYR A 81 14.06 2.30 14.45
C TYR A 81 14.95 1.42 15.33
N LEU A 82 16.21 1.21 14.93
CA LEU A 82 17.22 0.47 15.67
C LEU A 82 18.44 1.36 15.90
N ASP A 83 18.56 1.86 17.12
CA ASP A 83 19.66 2.69 17.60
C ASP A 83 20.83 1.82 18.03
N ILE A 84 22.02 2.10 17.47
CA ILE A 84 23.27 1.41 17.81
C ILE A 84 24.28 2.47 18.30
N PRO A 85 24.46 2.64 19.62
CA PRO A 85 25.46 3.53 20.18
C PRO A 85 26.87 3.14 19.74
N ALA A 86 27.74 4.14 19.52
CA ALA A 86 29.14 3.94 19.14
C ALA A 86 29.86 3.00 20.11
N ASP A 87 29.63 3.18 21.42
CA ASP A 87 30.16 2.33 22.48
C ASP A 87 29.75 0.86 22.34
N THR A 88 28.61 0.56 21.73
CA THR A 88 28.16 -0.82 21.50
C THR A 88 28.91 -1.47 20.34
N ILE A 89 29.28 -0.70 19.32
CA ILE A 89 29.97 -1.22 18.13
C ILE A 89 31.39 -1.66 18.47
N VAL A 90 32.04 -0.97 19.41
CA VAL A 90 33.44 -1.20 19.80
C VAL A 90 33.59 -2.18 20.97
N GLN A 91 32.50 -2.69 21.53
CA GLN A 91 32.56 -3.68 22.60
C GLN A 91 33.24 -4.96 22.10
N GLU A 92 34.31 -5.36 22.80
CA GLU A 92 34.90 -6.69 22.62
C GLU A 92 33.97 -7.72 23.25
N ASP A 93 33.40 -8.59 22.42
CA ASP A 93 32.58 -9.68 22.92
C ASP A 93 33.48 -10.73 23.58
N THR A 94 33.22 -10.98 24.87
CA THR A 94 33.89 -12.03 25.64
C THR A 94 33.13 -13.36 25.58
N ALA A 95 31.97 -13.38 24.91
CA ALA A 95 31.22 -14.60 24.65
C ALA A 95 31.94 -15.50 23.63
N ASP A 96 31.61 -16.78 23.67
CA ASP A 96 32.06 -17.76 22.70
C ASP A 96 31.70 -17.28 21.28
N GLN A 97 32.73 -16.96 20.47
CA GLN A 97 32.58 -16.48 19.09
C GLN A 97 31.77 -17.43 18.19
N SER A 98 31.45 -18.63 18.66
CA SER A 98 30.54 -19.56 17.97
C SER A 98 29.05 -19.20 18.09
N ASN A 99 28.64 -18.28 18.98
CA ASN A 99 27.23 -17.95 19.21
C ASN A 99 26.99 -16.44 19.46
N PHE A 100 27.00 -15.64 18.39
CA PHE A 100 26.66 -14.20 18.39
C PHE A 100 25.19 -13.87 18.71
N GLY A 101 24.43 -14.80 19.31
CA GLY A 101 22.99 -14.65 19.51
C GLY A 101 22.19 -14.52 18.21
N VAL A 102 22.80 -14.80 17.06
CA VAL A 102 22.15 -14.77 15.74
C VAL A 102 21.46 -16.10 15.50
N TYR A 103 20.16 -16.05 15.26
CA TYR A 103 19.35 -17.23 14.97
C TYR A 103 18.38 -16.97 13.83
N LYS A 104 17.99 -18.03 13.12
CA LYS A 104 16.96 -17.95 12.09
C LYS A 104 15.60 -17.71 12.74
N LEU A 105 14.93 -16.64 12.34
CA LEU A 105 13.56 -16.38 12.79
C LEU A 105 12.61 -17.41 12.17
N VAL A 106 11.85 -18.08 13.03
CA VAL A 106 10.74 -18.95 12.62
C VAL A 106 9.49 -18.09 12.50
N ASP A 107 8.88 -18.06 11.30
CA ASP A 107 7.60 -17.41 11.03
C ASP A 107 7.51 -15.97 11.59
N PRO A 108 8.24 -14.99 10.98
CA PRO A 108 8.32 -13.63 11.52
C PRO A 108 6.99 -12.87 11.43
N ALA A 109 6.07 -13.28 10.55
CA ALA A 109 4.73 -12.73 10.38
C ALA A 109 3.70 -13.88 10.34
N PRO A 110 3.35 -14.47 11.51
CA PRO A 110 2.48 -15.63 11.57
C PRO A 110 1.07 -15.30 11.09
N LYS A 111 0.43 -16.28 10.44
CA LYS A 111 -0.95 -16.16 9.96
C LYS A 111 -1.92 -15.83 11.09
N GLN A 112 -2.91 -14.99 10.79
CA GLN A 112 -3.99 -14.59 11.68
C GLN A 112 -5.32 -14.93 11.01
N VAL A 113 -5.91 -16.05 11.40
CA VAL A 113 -7.13 -16.59 10.79
C VAL A 113 -8.36 -15.93 11.44
N PRO A 114 -9.36 -15.46 10.67
CA PRO A 114 -10.56 -14.87 11.26
C PRO A 114 -11.49 -15.92 11.89
N ASN A 115 -12.33 -15.43 12.81
CA ASN A 115 -13.45 -16.16 13.38
C ASN A 115 -14.51 -16.51 12.30
N ASP A 116 -15.00 -17.75 12.32
CA ASP A 116 -16.03 -18.27 11.41
C ASP A 116 -17.38 -17.55 11.54
N GLU A 117 -17.74 -17.06 12.73
CA GLU A 117 -18.95 -16.26 12.92
C GLU A 117 -18.84 -14.91 12.20
N ALA A 118 -17.64 -14.32 12.15
CA ALA A 118 -17.40 -13.09 11.42
C ALA A 118 -17.51 -13.32 9.91
N ILE A 119 -16.97 -14.44 9.41
CA ILE A 119 -17.15 -14.88 8.02
C ILE A 119 -18.63 -15.07 7.70
N SER A 120 -19.39 -15.75 8.57
CA SER A 120 -20.83 -16.00 8.37
C SER A 120 -21.61 -14.68 8.28
N ARG A 121 -21.34 -13.71 9.16
CA ARG A 121 -21.92 -12.36 9.09
C ARG A 121 -21.59 -11.64 7.78
N ALA A 122 -20.36 -11.78 7.29
CA ALA A 122 -19.94 -11.16 6.03
C ALA A 122 -20.69 -11.77 4.84
N VAL A 123 -20.76 -13.11 4.78
CA VAL A 123 -21.52 -13.84 3.75
C VAL A 123 -22.99 -13.44 3.79
N ASP A 124 -23.61 -13.37 4.97
CA ASP A 124 -25.01 -12.98 5.12
C ASP A 124 -25.28 -11.54 4.66
N LEU A 125 -24.36 -10.61 4.93
CA LEU A 125 -24.50 -9.24 4.47
C LEU A 125 -24.31 -9.14 2.95
N ILE A 126 -23.26 -9.76 2.40
CA ILE A 126 -22.91 -9.68 0.98
C ILE A 126 -23.98 -10.36 0.12
N LYS A 127 -24.47 -11.55 0.50
CA LYS A 127 -25.45 -12.30 -0.30
C LYS A 127 -26.79 -11.57 -0.48
N ASN A 128 -27.09 -10.62 0.43
CA ASN A 128 -28.30 -9.82 0.39
C ASN A 128 -28.11 -8.44 -0.28
N ALA A 129 -26.88 -8.09 -0.68
CA ALA A 129 -26.54 -6.82 -1.30
C ALA A 129 -27.20 -6.67 -2.69
N LYS A 130 -27.74 -5.48 -2.96
CA LYS A 130 -28.34 -5.12 -4.25
C LYS A 130 -27.36 -4.40 -5.16
N LYS A 131 -26.39 -3.68 -4.61
CA LYS A 131 -25.33 -2.95 -5.30
C LYS A 131 -23.99 -3.20 -4.58
N PRO A 132 -23.51 -4.47 -4.55
CA PRO A 132 -22.23 -4.80 -3.92
C PRO A 132 -21.08 -4.10 -4.65
N PHE A 133 -20.05 -3.72 -3.89
CA PHE A 133 -18.87 -3.07 -4.46
C PHE A 133 -17.60 -3.42 -3.70
N ILE A 134 -16.52 -3.78 -4.41
CA ILE A 134 -15.23 -4.09 -3.80
C ILE A 134 -14.28 -2.90 -3.94
N ILE A 135 -13.55 -2.56 -2.87
CA ILE A 135 -12.42 -1.63 -2.91
C ILE A 135 -11.16 -2.41 -2.56
N LEU A 136 -10.20 -2.44 -3.47
CA LEU A 136 -8.90 -3.09 -3.29
C LEU A 136 -7.85 -2.07 -2.91
N GLY A 137 -7.30 -2.18 -1.71
CA GLY A 137 -6.20 -1.34 -1.25
C GLY A 137 -4.84 -1.98 -1.47
N LYS A 138 -3.77 -1.19 -1.29
CA LYS A 138 -2.40 -1.69 -1.40
C LYS A 138 -2.05 -2.75 -0.35
N GLY A 139 -2.81 -2.86 0.74
CA GLY A 139 -2.66 -3.97 1.69
C GLY A 139 -2.96 -5.33 1.04
N ALA A 140 -3.93 -5.38 0.13
CA ALA A 140 -4.22 -6.58 -0.66
C ALA A 140 -3.08 -6.92 -1.64
N ALA A 141 -2.45 -5.90 -2.23
CA ALA A 141 -1.28 -6.07 -3.10
C ALA A 141 -0.05 -6.54 -2.32
N TYR A 142 0.19 -5.96 -1.14
CA TYR A 142 1.25 -6.35 -0.22
C TYR A 142 1.08 -7.81 0.25
N ASP A 143 -0.13 -8.18 0.66
CA ASP A 143 -0.45 -9.54 1.09
C ASP A 143 -0.71 -10.49 -0.09
N GLN A 144 -0.35 -10.11 -1.33
CA GLN A 144 -0.38 -10.96 -2.54
C GLN A 144 -1.66 -11.82 -2.68
N THR A 145 -2.82 -11.15 -2.67
CA THR A 145 -4.14 -11.79 -2.65
C THR A 145 -4.74 -12.03 -4.03
N GLU A 146 -3.96 -11.91 -5.11
CA GLU A 146 -4.43 -11.94 -6.51
C GLU A 146 -5.35 -13.12 -6.78
N LYS A 147 -4.92 -14.33 -6.41
CA LYS A 147 -5.69 -15.56 -6.66
C LYS A 147 -7.09 -15.46 -6.05
N GLN A 148 -7.17 -15.01 -4.80
CA GLN A 148 -8.43 -14.98 -4.06
C GLN A 148 -9.35 -13.85 -4.56
N VAL A 149 -8.82 -12.65 -4.80
CA VAL A 149 -9.65 -11.53 -5.25
C VAL A 149 -10.11 -11.71 -6.70
N GLN A 150 -9.28 -12.32 -7.55
CA GLN A 150 -9.68 -12.67 -8.92
C GLN A 150 -10.76 -13.76 -8.90
N GLN A 151 -10.63 -14.80 -8.07
CA GLN A 151 -11.67 -15.81 -7.91
C GLN A 151 -12.97 -15.21 -7.42
N LEU A 152 -12.91 -14.34 -6.40
CA LEU A 152 -14.08 -13.65 -5.87
C LEU A 152 -14.82 -12.89 -6.99
N VAL A 153 -14.12 -12.04 -7.73
CA VAL A 153 -14.73 -11.20 -8.76
C VAL A 153 -15.22 -12.03 -9.95
N ALA A 154 -14.44 -13.01 -10.43
CA ALA A 154 -14.81 -13.83 -11.57
C ALA A 154 -16.06 -14.68 -11.30
N GLU A 155 -16.21 -15.18 -10.07
CA GLU A 155 -17.28 -16.11 -9.71
C GLU A 155 -18.51 -15.42 -9.13
N THR A 156 -18.43 -14.16 -8.69
CA THR A 156 -19.60 -13.41 -8.17
C THR A 156 -19.99 -12.20 -9.01
N ASN A 157 -19.21 -11.86 -10.04
CA ASN A 157 -19.36 -10.67 -10.88
C ASN A 157 -19.37 -9.33 -10.10
N ILE A 158 -18.92 -9.29 -8.84
CA ILE A 158 -18.98 -8.07 -8.02
C ILE A 158 -18.01 -7.02 -8.61
N PRO A 159 -18.49 -5.82 -8.94
CA PRO A 159 -17.62 -4.76 -9.46
C PRO A 159 -16.59 -4.31 -8.43
N PHE A 160 -15.41 -3.91 -8.90
CA PHE A 160 -14.30 -3.53 -8.03
C PHE A 160 -13.65 -2.20 -8.43
N LEU A 161 -13.02 -1.55 -7.46
CA LEU A 161 -12.18 -0.37 -7.62
C LEU A 161 -10.79 -0.65 -7.04
N PRO A 162 -9.73 -0.72 -7.86
CA PRO A 162 -8.38 -0.72 -7.34
C PRO A 162 -7.98 0.69 -6.92
N MET A 163 -7.46 0.83 -5.71
CA MET A 163 -6.68 2.01 -5.31
C MET A 163 -5.35 2.03 -6.08
N SER A 164 -4.63 3.16 -6.07
CA SER A 164 -3.49 3.40 -6.96
C SER A 164 -2.47 2.25 -7.02
N MET A 165 -1.84 1.89 -5.90
CA MET A 165 -0.87 0.78 -5.81
C MET A 165 -1.52 -0.62 -5.71
N ALA A 166 -2.85 -0.70 -5.88
CA ALA A 166 -3.60 -1.95 -5.98
C ALA A 166 -4.03 -2.26 -7.41
N LYS A 167 -3.75 -1.36 -8.37
CA LYS A 167 -3.93 -1.61 -9.81
C LYS A 167 -3.30 -2.94 -10.17
N ARG A 168 -3.99 -3.67 -11.03
CA ARG A 168 -3.63 -5.00 -11.54
C ARG A 168 -3.68 -6.19 -10.58
N LEU A 169 -4.08 -6.02 -9.31
CA LEU A 169 -4.50 -7.17 -8.47
C LEU A 169 -5.55 -8.03 -9.20
N ILE A 170 -6.44 -7.35 -9.92
CA ILE A 170 -7.32 -7.90 -10.95
C ILE A 170 -6.97 -7.12 -12.25
N PRO A 171 -6.97 -7.74 -13.44
CA PRO A 171 -6.75 -7.04 -14.70
C PRO A 171 -7.54 -5.72 -14.78
N ASP A 172 -6.86 -4.61 -15.10
CA ASP A 172 -7.46 -3.28 -15.14
C ASP A 172 -8.57 -3.17 -16.23
N ASP A 173 -8.45 -4.00 -17.27
CA ASP A 173 -9.40 -4.18 -18.39
C ASP A 173 -10.51 -5.20 -18.11
N SER A 174 -10.58 -5.74 -16.89
CA SER A 174 -11.69 -6.60 -16.47
C SER A 174 -13.03 -5.89 -16.69
N PRO A 175 -14.07 -6.58 -17.22
CA PRO A 175 -15.41 -6.00 -17.39
C PRO A 175 -16.06 -5.61 -16.05
N HIS A 176 -15.53 -6.10 -14.92
CA HIS A 176 -15.99 -5.75 -13.57
C HIS A 176 -15.22 -4.58 -12.95
N SER A 177 -14.22 -4.03 -13.66
CA SER A 177 -13.50 -2.84 -13.23
C SER A 177 -14.42 -1.63 -13.28
N ALA A 178 -14.60 -0.98 -12.14
CA ALA A 178 -15.37 0.25 -12.01
C ALA A 178 -14.46 1.47 -11.83
N ALA A 179 -13.19 1.38 -12.24
CA ALA A 179 -12.24 2.49 -12.14
C ALA A 179 -12.77 3.76 -12.87
N ALA A 180 -13.27 3.59 -14.09
CA ALA A 180 -13.89 4.66 -14.87
C ALA A 180 -15.25 5.11 -14.31
N ALA A 181 -15.96 4.25 -13.58
CA ALA A 181 -17.25 4.53 -12.94
C ALA A 181 -17.14 4.79 -11.42
N ARG A 182 -15.97 5.21 -10.92
CA ARG A 182 -15.69 5.36 -9.47
C ARG A 182 -16.76 6.18 -8.76
N SER A 183 -17.10 7.35 -9.29
CA SER A 183 -18.05 8.28 -8.66
C SER A 183 -19.45 7.70 -8.55
N LEU A 184 -19.94 7.03 -9.60
CA LEU A 184 -21.25 6.39 -9.61
C LEU A 184 -21.27 5.21 -8.64
N SER A 185 -20.21 4.40 -8.65
CA SER A 185 -20.11 3.19 -7.86
C SER A 185 -20.15 3.48 -6.35
N LEU A 186 -19.30 4.42 -5.88
CA LEU A 186 -19.24 4.79 -4.46
C LEU A 186 -20.56 5.40 -3.96
N ARG A 187 -21.19 6.27 -4.76
CA ARG A 187 -22.44 6.95 -4.38
C ARG A 187 -23.65 6.03 -4.29
N ASN A 188 -23.62 4.88 -4.96
CA ASN A 188 -24.79 4.02 -5.12
C ASN A 188 -24.63 2.65 -4.44
N ALA A 189 -23.41 2.22 -4.13
CA ALA A 189 -23.19 0.93 -3.47
C ALA A 189 -23.93 0.86 -2.12
N ASP A 190 -24.59 -0.26 -1.85
CA ASP A 190 -25.28 -0.51 -0.57
C ASP A 190 -24.44 -1.37 0.38
N VAL A 191 -23.58 -2.24 -0.16
CA VAL A 191 -22.56 -2.98 0.58
C VAL A 191 -21.20 -2.74 -0.06
N VAL A 192 -20.24 -2.21 0.71
CA VAL A 192 -18.87 -1.96 0.27
C VAL A 192 -17.91 -2.90 1.01
N ILE A 193 -17.20 -3.72 0.25
CA ILE A 193 -16.21 -4.69 0.73
C ILE A 193 -14.83 -4.06 0.59
N VAL A 194 -14.26 -3.62 1.71
CA VAL A 194 -12.98 -2.91 1.78
C VAL A 194 -11.88 -3.92 2.10
N ILE A 195 -11.01 -4.22 1.14
CA ILE A 195 -9.97 -5.26 1.25
C ILE A 195 -8.59 -4.61 1.31
N GLY A 196 -7.96 -4.60 2.49
CA GLY A 196 -6.62 -4.02 2.66
C GLY A 196 -6.52 -2.54 2.30
N ALA A 197 -7.64 -1.81 2.45
CA ALA A 197 -7.78 -0.37 2.22
C ALA A 197 -8.27 0.32 3.51
N ARG A 198 -7.98 1.62 3.63
CA ARG A 198 -8.49 2.47 4.71
C ARG A 198 -9.52 3.44 4.14
N LEU A 199 -10.64 3.62 4.85
CA LEU A 199 -11.57 4.72 4.62
C LEU A 199 -10.95 6.04 5.12
N ASN A 200 -9.92 6.53 4.44
CA ASN A 200 -9.24 7.78 4.76
C ASN A 200 -9.52 8.85 3.70
N TRP A 201 -8.74 9.94 3.67
CA TRP A 201 -8.92 11.06 2.73
C TRP A 201 -9.00 10.63 1.25
N MET A 202 -8.27 9.58 0.83
CA MET A 202 -8.32 9.07 -0.56
C MET A 202 -9.68 8.45 -0.93
N LEU A 203 -10.45 8.05 0.08
CA LEU A 203 -11.82 7.54 -0.03
C LEU A 203 -12.80 8.47 0.67
N SER A 204 -12.47 9.76 0.83
CA SER A 204 -13.35 10.75 1.47
C SER A 204 -13.93 10.26 2.81
N TYR A 205 -13.14 9.50 3.57
CA TYR A 205 -13.52 8.91 4.85
C TYR A 205 -14.75 7.98 4.81
N GLY A 206 -15.20 7.57 3.63
CA GLY A 206 -16.48 6.85 3.46
C GLY A 206 -17.72 7.74 3.62
N ASP A 207 -17.56 9.06 3.63
CA ASP A 207 -18.63 10.02 3.88
C ASP A 207 -19.48 10.32 2.64
N ALA A 208 -20.74 10.68 2.90
CA ALA A 208 -21.60 11.34 1.92
C ALA A 208 -21.11 12.79 1.66
N PRO A 209 -21.29 13.34 0.44
CA PRO A 209 -22.04 12.78 -0.69
C PRO A 209 -21.21 11.89 -1.64
N GLN A 210 -19.95 11.60 -1.33
CA GLN A 210 -19.10 10.74 -2.17
C GLN A 210 -19.50 9.27 -2.06
N PHE A 211 -19.96 8.84 -0.88
CA PHE A 211 -20.53 7.53 -0.62
C PHE A 211 -22.04 7.59 -0.43
N ASN A 212 -22.70 6.46 -0.64
CA ASN A 212 -24.08 6.26 -0.20
C ASN A 212 -24.16 6.44 1.33
N PRO A 213 -25.00 7.35 1.86
CA PRO A 213 -25.12 7.57 3.32
C PRO A 213 -25.66 6.35 4.09
N HIS A 214 -26.17 5.33 3.38
CA HIS A 214 -26.66 4.08 3.95
C HIS A 214 -25.79 2.88 3.57
N ALA A 215 -24.59 3.09 3.04
CA ALA A 215 -23.66 2.02 2.73
C ALA A 215 -23.30 1.23 4.01
N LYS A 216 -23.28 -0.09 3.90
CA LYS A 216 -22.78 -1.00 4.93
C LYS A 216 -21.39 -1.46 4.54
N PHE A 217 -20.45 -1.39 5.47
CA PHE A 217 -19.06 -1.76 5.21
C PHE A 217 -18.73 -3.15 5.75
N VAL A 218 -18.16 -4.00 4.89
CA VAL A 218 -17.41 -5.21 5.26
C VAL A 218 -15.94 -4.86 5.11
N GLN A 219 -15.18 -4.81 6.20
CA GLN A 219 -13.76 -4.40 6.15
C GLN A 219 -12.85 -5.56 6.54
N LEU A 220 -11.88 -5.84 5.69
CA LEU A 220 -10.83 -6.83 5.91
C LEU A 220 -9.53 -6.09 6.21
N ASP A 221 -9.05 -6.25 7.44
CA ASP A 221 -7.78 -5.65 7.89
C ASP A 221 -7.16 -6.54 8.98
N ILE A 222 -5.83 -6.50 9.08
CA ILE A 222 -5.09 -7.24 10.12
C ILE A 222 -5.11 -6.49 11.45
N ASP A 223 -5.28 -5.17 11.42
CA ASP A 223 -5.24 -4.28 12.57
C ASP A 223 -6.65 -3.92 13.03
N ALA A 224 -7.02 -4.43 14.21
CA ALA A 224 -8.33 -4.20 14.81
C ALA A 224 -8.63 -2.71 15.04
N THR A 225 -7.62 -1.86 15.20
CA THR A 225 -7.81 -0.41 15.40
C THR A 225 -8.25 0.31 14.13
N GLN A 226 -8.29 -0.38 12.99
CA GLN A 226 -8.75 0.19 11.72
C GLN A 226 -10.26 0.05 11.51
N PHE A 227 -10.94 -0.75 12.32
CA PHE A 227 -12.39 -0.82 12.33
C PHE A 227 -12.96 0.39 13.09
N ASP A 228 -14.09 0.89 12.62
CA ASP A 228 -14.77 2.08 13.16
C ASP A 228 -13.90 3.35 13.17
N PHE A 229 -12.79 3.35 12.42
CA PHE A 229 -11.84 4.46 12.36
C PHE A 229 -12.42 5.73 11.71
N SER A 230 -13.36 5.58 10.77
CA SER A 230 -14.01 6.71 10.08
C SER A 230 -15.50 6.50 9.87
N GLN A 231 -15.92 5.28 9.52
CA GLN A 231 -17.32 4.89 9.46
C GLN A 231 -17.57 3.67 10.34
N PRO A 232 -18.79 3.51 10.89
CA PRO A 232 -19.21 2.25 11.50
C PRO A 232 -19.09 1.07 10.54
N ILE A 233 -18.39 0.02 10.95
CA ILE A 233 -18.13 -1.17 10.15
C ILE A 233 -19.15 -2.24 10.53
N SER A 234 -20.03 -2.56 9.57
CA SER A 234 -21.09 -3.54 9.79
C SER A 234 -20.53 -4.95 10.03
N VAL A 235 -19.46 -5.32 9.32
CA VAL A 235 -18.77 -6.60 9.53
C VAL A 235 -17.25 -6.40 9.50
N PRO A 236 -16.59 -6.30 10.66
CA PRO A 236 -15.13 -6.33 10.75
C PRO A 236 -14.62 -7.76 10.61
N LEU A 237 -13.68 -7.98 9.69
CA LEU A 237 -12.98 -9.25 9.47
C LEU A 237 -11.50 -9.04 9.81
N GLN A 238 -11.13 -9.38 11.04
CA GLN A 238 -9.76 -9.26 11.52
C GLN A 238 -8.93 -10.49 11.12
N GLY A 239 -7.76 -10.26 10.52
CA GLY A 239 -6.82 -11.32 10.14
C GLY A 239 -5.91 -10.92 8.98
N ASP A 240 -4.99 -11.82 8.60
CA ASP A 240 -4.27 -11.66 7.34
C ASP A 240 -5.23 -11.88 6.15
N LEU A 241 -5.06 -11.11 5.07
CA LEU A 241 -6.06 -11.04 4.00
C LEU A 241 -6.15 -12.36 3.25
N LYS A 242 -5.05 -13.09 3.05
CA LYS A 242 -5.08 -14.44 2.47
C LYS A 242 -5.91 -15.41 3.31
N SER A 243 -5.77 -15.41 4.63
CA SER A 243 -6.56 -16.27 5.53
C SER A 243 -8.03 -15.86 5.54
N ILE A 244 -8.34 -14.55 5.54
CA ILE A 244 -9.72 -14.07 5.48
C ILE A 244 -10.38 -14.48 4.17
N LEU A 245 -9.76 -14.15 3.04
CA LEU A 245 -10.31 -14.45 1.72
C LEU A 245 -10.37 -15.96 1.47
N GLY A 246 -9.43 -16.73 2.02
CA GLY A 246 -9.43 -18.19 1.96
C GLY A 246 -10.65 -18.84 2.62
N LYS A 247 -11.29 -18.18 3.59
CA LYS A 247 -12.58 -18.61 4.18
C LYS A 247 -13.78 -17.93 3.53
N LEU A 248 -13.69 -16.62 3.31
CA LEU A 248 -14.81 -15.81 2.80
C LEU A 248 -15.23 -16.21 1.39
N VAL A 249 -14.26 -16.41 0.47
CA VAL A 249 -14.57 -16.68 -0.93
C VAL A 249 -15.31 -18.03 -1.08
N PRO A 250 -14.81 -19.18 -0.58
CA PRO A 250 -15.55 -20.43 -0.68
C PRO A 250 -16.94 -20.38 -0.02
N ALA A 251 -17.05 -19.73 1.14
CA ALA A 251 -18.31 -19.62 1.86
C ALA A 251 -19.35 -18.77 1.10
N LEU A 252 -18.93 -17.68 0.46
CA LEU A 252 -19.80 -16.87 -0.38
C LEU A 252 -20.22 -17.62 -1.65
N LEU A 253 -19.29 -18.30 -2.32
CA LEU A 253 -19.59 -19.08 -3.54
C LEU A 253 -20.55 -20.23 -3.27
N ALA A 254 -20.47 -20.87 -2.11
CA ALA A 254 -21.41 -21.91 -1.69
C ALA A 254 -22.88 -21.41 -1.61
N THR A 255 -23.11 -20.09 -1.51
CA THR A 255 -24.46 -19.51 -1.54
C THR A 255 -25.02 -19.35 -2.96
N GLY A 256 -24.19 -19.52 -4.00
CA GLY A 256 -24.56 -19.26 -5.39
C GLY A 256 -24.74 -17.78 -5.73
N TYR A 257 -24.19 -16.87 -4.90
CA TYR A 257 -24.39 -15.43 -5.06
C TYR A 257 -23.80 -14.90 -6.37
N GLN A 258 -24.57 -14.05 -7.05
CA GLN A 258 -24.15 -13.27 -8.21
C GLN A 258 -24.59 -11.82 -8.04
N ALA A 259 -23.72 -10.88 -8.40
CA ALA A 259 -24.06 -9.47 -8.40
C ALA A 259 -25.24 -9.20 -9.36
N PRO A 260 -26.24 -8.37 -8.96
CA PRO A 260 -27.44 -8.16 -9.79
C PRO A 260 -27.13 -7.54 -11.16
N ALA A 261 -27.70 -8.09 -12.23
CA ALA A 261 -27.46 -7.64 -13.60
C ALA A 261 -27.73 -6.15 -13.82
N ALA A 262 -28.81 -5.60 -13.23
CA ALA A 262 -29.14 -4.18 -13.33
C ALA A 262 -28.06 -3.27 -12.70
N TRP A 263 -27.35 -3.76 -11.68
CA TRP A 263 -26.23 -3.03 -11.08
C TRP A 263 -25.00 -3.04 -12.01
N LEU A 264 -24.70 -4.21 -12.59
CA LEU A 264 -23.61 -4.37 -13.54
C LEU A 264 -23.81 -3.50 -14.79
N GLU A 265 -25.04 -3.47 -15.31
CA GLU A 265 -25.41 -2.64 -16.46
C GLU A 265 -25.22 -1.13 -16.15
N GLN A 266 -25.64 -0.68 -14.96
CA GLN A 266 -25.46 0.71 -14.55
C GLN A 266 -23.98 1.12 -14.53
N ILE A 267 -23.10 0.26 -14.04
CA ILE A 267 -21.65 0.50 -14.03
C ILE A 267 -21.09 0.47 -15.45
N ALA A 268 -21.46 -0.53 -16.27
CA ALA A 268 -20.98 -0.64 -17.64
C ALA A 268 -21.34 0.59 -18.49
N GLN A 269 -22.56 1.11 -18.34
CA GLN A 269 -23.01 2.32 -19.04
C GLN A 269 -22.20 3.57 -18.64
N ASP A 270 -21.90 3.76 -17.35
CA ASP A 270 -21.10 4.92 -16.91
C ASP A 270 -19.61 4.76 -17.25
N THR A 271 -19.08 3.53 -17.18
CA THR A 271 -17.74 3.19 -17.68
C THR A 271 -17.61 3.54 -19.15
N GLU A 272 -18.48 3.03 -20.02
CA GLU A 272 -18.43 3.31 -21.47
C GLU A 272 -18.49 4.82 -21.77
N LYS A 273 -19.38 5.53 -21.08
CA LYS A 273 -19.52 6.98 -21.20
C LYS A 273 -18.24 7.72 -20.78
N ASN A 274 -17.62 7.32 -19.68
CA ASN A 274 -16.43 7.98 -19.15
C ASN A 274 -15.19 7.62 -19.99
N ASP A 275 -15.08 6.39 -20.47
CA ASP A 275 -14.03 5.94 -21.38
C ASP A 275 -14.08 6.68 -22.70
N LYS A 276 -15.27 6.88 -23.30
CA LYS A 276 -15.42 7.70 -24.52
C LYS A 276 -14.90 9.13 -24.30
N LYS A 277 -15.23 9.75 -23.16
CA LYS A 277 -14.73 11.09 -22.83
C LYS A 277 -13.22 11.10 -22.62
N PHE A 278 -12.68 10.07 -21.97
CA PHE A 278 -11.25 9.95 -21.71
C PHE A 278 -10.45 9.72 -22.99
N ALA A 279 -10.91 8.82 -23.86
CA ALA A 279 -10.36 8.59 -25.19
C ALA A 279 -10.34 9.87 -26.03
N GLN A 280 -11.39 10.69 -25.97
CA GLN A 280 -11.41 11.99 -26.66
C GLN A 280 -10.35 12.96 -26.12
N ARG A 281 -10.10 12.97 -24.80
CA ARG A 281 -9.02 13.80 -24.21
C ARG A 281 -7.64 13.34 -24.68
N ILE A 282 -7.41 12.03 -24.75
CA ILE A 282 -6.17 11.46 -25.28
C ILE A 282 -5.99 11.83 -26.75
N ALA A 283 -7.01 11.63 -27.58
CA ALA A 283 -6.97 11.96 -29.01
C ALA A 283 -6.68 13.45 -29.25
N ASN A 284 -7.36 14.34 -28.52
CA ASN A 284 -7.11 15.78 -28.59
C ASN A 284 -5.69 16.14 -28.12
N GLY A 285 -5.19 15.47 -27.08
CA GLY A 285 -3.84 15.66 -26.56
C GLY A 285 -2.74 15.28 -27.55
N LYS A 286 -2.95 14.24 -28.37
CA LYS A 286 -1.99 13.79 -29.40
C LYS A 286 -1.79 14.79 -30.54
N VAL A 287 -2.81 15.61 -30.84
CA VAL A 287 -2.79 16.58 -31.96
C VAL A 287 -2.74 18.04 -31.50
N ALA A 288 -2.66 18.27 -30.18
CA ALA A 288 -2.65 19.61 -29.62
C ALA A 288 -1.40 20.38 -30.06
N GLN A 289 -1.58 21.66 -30.43
CA GLN A 289 -0.45 22.54 -30.79
C GLN A 289 0.51 22.78 -29.63
N LYS A 290 0.01 22.72 -28.38
CA LYS A 290 0.82 22.79 -27.17
C LYS A 290 0.91 21.39 -26.57
N PHE A 291 2.14 20.95 -26.33
CA PHE A 291 2.38 19.69 -25.65
C PHE A 291 1.82 19.73 -24.23
N GLY A 292 1.04 18.73 -23.87
CA GLY A 292 0.40 18.63 -22.56
C GLY A 292 0.37 17.19 -22.07
N TYR A 293 -0.09 16.99 -20.83
CA TYR A 293 -0.03 15.70 -20.13
C TYR A 293 -0.53 14.51 -20.95
N TYR A 294 -1.68 14.62 -21.61
CA TYR A 294 -2.26 13.51 -22.39
C TYR A 294 -1.39 13.12 -23.60
N GLY A 295 -0.83 14.10 -24.32
CA GLY A 295 0.09 13.83 -25.44
C GLY A 295 1.42 13.26 -24.96
N ALA A 296 1.90 13.71 -23.80
CA ALA A 296 3.17 13.26 -23.22
C ALA A 296 3.10 11.84 -22.63
N ILE A 297 2.01 11.51 -21.96
CA ILE A 297 1.86 10.22 -21.25
C ILE A 297 1.38 9.11 -22.21
N ALA A 298 0.69 9.44 -23.31
CA ALA A 298 0.21 8.46 -24.28
C ALA A 298 1.31 7.48 -24.79
N PRO A 299 2.48 7.93 -25.29
CA PRO A 299 3.53 7.00 -25.72
C PRO A 299 4.11 6.17 -24.57
N ILE A 300 4.11 6.70 -23.33
CA ILE A 300 4.54 5.95 -22.14
C ILE A 300 3.52 4.84 -21.84
N ALA A 301 2.23 5.14 -21.92
CA ALA A 301 1.18 4.12 -21.76
C ALA A 301 1.28 3.02 -22.83
N GLU A 302 1.58 3.38 -24.08
CA GLU A 302 1.84 2.43 -25.17
C GLU A 302 3.07 1.55 -24.89
N TYR A 303 4.15 2.12 -24.32
CA TYR A 303 5.33 1.37 -23.88
C TYR A 303 4.98 0.31 -22.82
N PHE A 304 4.19 0.66 -21.80
CA PHE A 304 3.79 -0.29 -20.75
C PHE A 304 2.94 -1.46 -21.27
N GLN A 305 2.21 -1.28 -22.37
CA GLN A 305 1.49 -2.38 -23.02
C GLN A 305 2.45 -3.38 -23.70
N GLN A 306 3.57 -2.89 -24.23
CA GLN A 306 4.59 -3.72 -24.89
C GLN A 306 5.59 -4.32 -23.90
N HIS A 307 5.77 -3.69 -22.73
CA HIS A 307 6.72 -4.08 -21.70
C HIS A 307 6.03 -4.27 -20.34
N PRO A 308 5.21 -5.34 -20.18
CA PRO A 308 4.32 -5.53 -19.02
C PRO A 308 5.03 -5.75 -17.68
N ASP A 309 6.31 -6.12 -17.71
CA ASP A 309 7.17 -6.40 -16.54
C ASP A 309 7.99 -5.17 -16.10
N THR A 310 7.71 -4.00 -16.69
CA THR A 310 8.31 -2.72 -16.29
C THR A 310 7.63 -2.19 -15.04
N TYR A 311 8.43 -1.69 -14.10
CA TYR A 311 7.95 -0.96 -12.92
C TYR A 311 7.69 0.51 -13.26
N LEU A 312 6.57 1.04 -12.77
CA LEU A 312 6.24 2.46 -12.80
C LEU A 312 6.45 3.06 -11.41
N VAL A 313 7.35 4.01 -11.31
CA VAL A 313 7.37 4.97 -10.19
C VAL A 313 6.71 6.25 -10.66
N SER A 314 5.85 6.86 -9.85
CA SER A 314 5.11 8.06 -10.26
C SER A 314 4.82 9.02 -9.12
N GLU A 315 5.14 10.29 -9.32
CA GLU A 315 4.85 11.36 -8.38
C GLU A 315 4.55 12.71 -9.06
N GLY A 316 4.05 13.67 -8.27
CA GLY A 316 3.55 14.96 -8.74
C GLY A 316 2.06 15.17 -8.44
N ALA A 317 1.46 16.16 -9.10
CA ALA A 317 0.02 16.44 -9.04
C ALA A 317 -0.65 15.96 -10.33
N ASN A 318 -0.68 16.79 -11.38
CA ASN A 318 -1.26 16.42 -12.67
C ASN A 318 -0.56 15.19 -13.28
N THR A 319 0.76 15.11 -13.17
CA THR A 319 1.55 13.95 -13.62
C THR A 319 1.10 12.66 -12.92
N LEU A 320 0.90 12.70 -11.61
CA LEU A 320 0.44 11.56 -10.81
C LEU A 320 -0.98 11.15 -11.16
N ASP A 321 -1.92 12.10 -11.16
CA ASP A 321 -3.33 11.82 -11.37
C ASP A 321 -3.62 11.33 -12.80
N ILE A 322 -3.11 12.05 -13.80
CA ILE A 322 -3.30 11.67 -15.21
C ILE A 322 -2.51 10.40 -15.52
N GLY A 323 -1.31 10.25 -14.97
CA GLY A 323 -0.49 9.04 -15.13
C GLY A 323 -1.16 7.79 -14.55
N ARG A 324 -1.79 7.88 -13.37
CA ARG A 324 -2.56 6.78 -12.77
C ARG A 324 -3.70 6.32 -13.65
N ASP A 325 -4.40 7.27 -14.28
CA ASP A 325 -5.58 7.01 -15.10
C ASP A 325 -5.19 6.54 -16.52
N MET A 326 -4.09 7.02 -17.09
CA MET A 326 -3.65 6.68 -18.45
C MET A 326 -2.79 5.42 -18.54
N ILE A 327 -1.92 5.16 -17.56
CA ILE A 327 -0.98 4.04 -17.64
C ILE A 327 -1.60 2.81 -16.96
N GLY A 328 -2.06 1.87 -17.79
CA GLY A 328 -2.54 0.56 -17.35
C GLY A 328 -1.39 -0.34 -16.91
N MET A 329 -1.49 -0.91 -15.71
CA MET A 329 -0.49 -1.86 -15.20
C MET A 329 -0.81 -3.27 -15.66
N GLN A 330 0.22 -4.06 -15.95
CA GLN A 330 0.06 -5.44 -16.47
C GLN A 330 0.42 -6.51 -15.45
N LEU A 331 1.16 -6.17 -14.39
CA LEU A 331 1.42 -7.03 -13.24
C LEU A 331 1.12 -6.30 -11.91
N PRO A 332 0.68 -7.02 -10.86
CA PRO A 332 0.45 -6.45 -9.53
C PRO A 332 1.77 -5.98 -8.90
N ARG A 333 1.71 -5.00 -7.98
CA ARG A 333 2.89 -4.40 -7.30
C ARG A 333 3.91 -3.73 -8.23
N HIS A 334 3.58 -3.49 -9.50
CA HIS A 334 4.46 -2.79 -10.45
C HIS A 334 4.26 -1.27 -10.46
N ARG A 335 3.32 -0.73 -9.67
CA ARG A 335 3.13 0.71 -9.50
C ARG A 335 3.51 1.13 -8.08
N LEU A 336 4.46 2.05 -7.98
CA LEU A 336 4.88 2.71 -6.75
C LEU A 336 4.61 4.21 -6.88
N ASP A 337 4.00 4.83 -5.88
CA ASP A 337 3.71 6.26 -5.91
C ASP A 337 3.77 6.91 -4.51
N THR A 338 3.40 8.18 -4.48
CA THR A 338 3.38 9.09 -3.32
C THR A 338 2.61 8.56 -2.10
N GLY A 339 1.75 7.56 -2.33
CA GLY A 339 1.10 6.79 -1.28
C GLY A 339 0.17 7.62 -0.40
N THR A 340 0.13 7.26 0.88
CA THR A 340 -0.90 7.73 1.83
C THR A 340 -0.78 9.21 2.18
N TRP A 341 0.44 9.74 2.19
CA TRP A 341 0.70 11.14 2.53
C TRP A 341 0.88 12.04 1.31
N GLY A 342 0.86 11.50 0.09
CA GLY A 342 1.09 12.31 -1.10
C GLY A 342 2.49 12.94 -1.10
N VAL A 343 3.50 12.21 -0.64
CA VAL A 343 4.88 12.73 -0.52
C VAL A 343 5.50 12.87 -1.91
N MET A 344 6.09 14.04 -2.17
CA MET A 344 7.01 14.28 -3.29
C MET A 344 8.45 14.00 -2.83
N GLY A 345 9.30 13.42 -3.69
CA GLY A 345 10.64 12.98 -3.34
C GLY A 345 10.71 11.51 -2.92
N VAL A 346 9.75 10.70 -3.38
CA VAL A 346 9.86 9.23 -3.30
C VAL A 346 10.35 8.62 -4.62
N GLY A 347 10.38 9.41 -5.69
CA GLY A 347 10.61 9.00 -7.07
C GLY A 347 11.88 8.17 -7.27
N LEU A 348 13.04 8.80 -7.20
CA LEU A 348 14.32 8.15 -7.48
C LEU A 348 14.69 7.10 -6.44
N GLY A 349 14.37 7.35 -5.16
CA GLY A 349 14.59 6.36 -4.11
C GLY A 349 13.81 5.06 -4.33
N TYR A 350 12.53 5.16 -4.74
CA TYR A 350 11.74 3.98 -5.11
C TYR A 350 12.24 3.34 -6.41
N ALA A 351 12.72 4.13 -7.37
CA ALA A 351 13.25 3.61 -8.63
C ALA A 351 14.51 2.77 -8.40
N ILE A 352 15.47 3.28 -7.62
CA ILE A 352 16.68 2.57 -7.23
C ILE A 352 16.31 1.25 -6.52
N ALA A 353 15.44 1.32 -5.51
CA ALA A 353 15.03 0.14 -4.76
C ALA A 353 14.35 -0.91 -5.66
N ALA A 354 13.48 -0.48 -6.59
CA ALA A 354 12.83 -1.39 -7.53
C ALA A 354 13.84 -2.09 -8.46
N VAL A 355 14.83 -1.35 -8.99
CA VAL A 355 15.90 -1.96 -9.81
C VAL A 355 16.71 -2.95 -8.98
N VAL A 356 17.17 -2.57 -7.78
CA VAL A 356 18.01 -3.41 -6.92
C VAL A 356 17.30 -4.70 -6.53
N GLU A 357 16.02 -4.63 -6.13
CA GLU A 357 15.27 -5.78 -5.64
C GLU A 357 14.80 -6.73 -6.75
N THR A 358 14.65 -6.23 -7.98
CA THR A 358 13.96 -6.98 -9.05
C THR A 358 14.81 -7.23 -10.29
N GLY A 359 15.85 -6.42 -10.50
CA GLY A 359 16.63 -6.39 -11.74
C GLY A 359 15.81 -5.97 -12.97
N LYS A 360 14.60 -5.43 -12.79
CA LYS A 360 13.69 -5.05 -13.87
C LYS A 360 13.86 -3.59 -14.28
N HIS A 361 13.36 -3.29 -15.48
CA HIS A 361 13.31 -1.93 -15.98
C HIS A 361 12.32 -1.11 -15.13
N VAL A 362 12.71 0.13 -14.85
CA VAL A 362 11.87 1.11 -14.13
C VAL A 362 11.70 2.34 -15.02
N VAL A 363 10.47 2.85 -15.09
CA VAL A 363 10.16 4.18 -15.62
C VAL A 363 9.69 5.05 -14.45
N ALA A 364 10.43 6.12 -14.16
CA ALA A 364 10.01 7.15 -13.22
C ALA A 364 9.25 8.25 -14.00
N LEU A 365 7.98 8.46 -13.66
CA LEU A 365 7.10 9.48 -14.23
C LEU A 365 6.89 10.58 -13.19
N ASP A 366 7.74 11.58 -13.25
CA ASP A 366 7.81 12.64 -12.23
C ASP A 366 7.28 13.98 -12.77
N GLY A 367 6.52 14.68 -11.93
CA GLY A 367 6.35 16.12 -12.10
C GLY A 367 7.67 16.83 -11.85
N ASP A 368 7.95 17.91 -12.57
CA ASP A 368 9.18 18.71 -12.44
C ASP A 368 9.44 19.17 -10.99
N SER A 369 8.41 19.65 -10.29
CA SER A 369 8.52 20.00 -8.87
C SER A 369 8.76 18.80 -7.98
N ALA A 370 8.24 17.62 -8.33
CA ALA A 370 8.38 16.41 -7.51
C ALA A 370 9.81 15.86 -7.61
N PHE A 371 10.30 15.76 -8.85
CA PHE A 371 11.69 15.41 -9.15
C PHE A 371 12.70 16.31 -8.43
N GLY A 372 12.39 17.59 -8.21
CA GLY A 372 13.28 18.50 -7.46
C GLY A 372 13.56 18.10 -6.00
N PHE A 373 12.79 17.19 -5.40
CA PHE A 373 12.99 16.75 -4.01
C PHE A 373 14.07 15.69 -3.87
N ASP A 374 14.29 14.85 -4.87
CA ASP A 374 15.25 13.73 -4.84
C ASP A 374 16.12 13.63 -6.10
N GLY A 375 16.04 14.59 -7.03
CA GLY A 375 16.71 14.57 -8.33
C GLY A 375 18.24 14.49 -8.31
N MET A 376 18.87 14.74 -7.17
CA MET A 376 20.32 14.52 -7.01
C MET A 376 20.69 13.03 -7.02
N GLU A 377 19.74 12.14 -6.72
CA GLU A 377 19.94 10.69 -6.78
C GLU A 377 20.07 10.16 -8.22
N ILE A 378 19.97 11.02 -9.25
CA ILE A 378 20.38 10.66 -10.61
C ILE A 378 21.83 10.17 -10.62
N GLU A 379 22.71 10.80 -9.84
CA GLU A 379 24.12 10.38 -9.76
C GLU A 379 24.25 8.97 -9.18
N THR A 380 23.44 8.63 -8.18
CA THR A 380 23.34 7.29 -7.59
C THR A 380 22.86 6.23 -8.59
N ILE A 381 22.02 6.61 -9.56
CA ILE A 381 21.49 5.68 -10.59
C ILE A 381 22.55 5.34 -11.66
N CYS A 382 23.55 6.20 -11.87
CA CYS A 382 24.49 6.12 -13.00
C CYS A 382 25.46 4.93 -12.97
#